data_AF-A0A8T5M9T7-F1
#
_entry.id   AF-A0A8T5M9T7-F1
#
_cell.length_a   1.000
_cell.length_b   1.000
_cell.length_c   1.000
_cell.angle_alpha   90.00
_cell.angle_beta   90.00
_cell.angle_gamma   90.00
#
_symmetry.space_group_name_H-M   'P 1'
#
loop_
_entity.id
_entity.type
_entity.pdbx_description
1 polymer ?
#
loop_
_entity_poly.entity_id
_entity_poly.type
_entity_poly.pdbx_seq_one_letter_code
_entity_poly.pdbx_strand_id
1 'polypeptide(L)'
;MKYGITKAKTTLLPKDLIRVPHKGGDLIGATFGPATYNRNTVAMSGEYFHSDEFPRVSFREGTTEESISVVAYQFGQIAKLQIFDTNWLQAGRIVKTSGGVFTNTSETDEVTLKTLLNKAEKVNGIYFIDDQMAFAPYESFKTGIQEGEEFAEGGLARALEHTDKQVAKNLKEIASFYEKGVNVWGFDKVGKPVSTVSALGSDRYLNYWLCVDGGNRGGSRSGCAFGVLRTGKASRDEK
;
A
#
# COMPACT_ATOMS: atom_id res chain seq x y z
N MET A 1 -3.04 -2.10 -50.74
CA MET A 1 -3.26 -1.83 -49.30
C MET A 1 -2.47 -0.58 -48.92
N LYS A 2 -3.13 0.51 -48.50
CA LYS A 2 -2.44 1.70 -47.97
C LYS A 2 -2.05 1.39 -46.52
N TYR A 3 -0.76 1.31 -46.23
CA TYR A 3 -0.25 1.34 -44.87
C TYR A 3 -0.53 2.74 -44.29
N GLY A 4 -1.52 2.84 -43.40
CA GLY A 4 -1.82 4.07 -42.69
C GLY A 4 -0.91 4.20 -41.47
N ILE A 5 -0.18 5.31 -41.34
CA ILE A 5 0.51 5.66 -40.10
C ILE A 5 -0.57 6.11 -39.11
N THR A 6 -0.89 5.28 -38.12
CA THR A 6 -1.67 5.70 -36.97
C THR A 6 -0.77 6.56 -36.10
N LYS A 7 -0.95 7.88 -36.14
CA LYS A 7 -0.26 8.79 -35.23
C LYS A 7 -0.61 8.42 -33.78
N ALA A 8 0.39 8.32 -32.91
CA ALA A 8 0.17 8.05 -31.50
C ALA A 8 -0.74 9.13 -30.88
N LYS A 9 -1.60 8.75 -29.93
CA LYS A 9 -2.29 9.71 -29.05
C LYS A 9 -1.20 10.47 -28.28
N THR A 10 -0.91 11.71 -28.70
CA THR A 10 0.09 12.57 -28.06
C THR A 10 -0.43 13.28 -26.81
N THR A 11 -1.71 13.12 -26.48
CA THR A 11 -2.34 13.75 -25.31
C THR A 11 -2.19 12.86 -24.08
N LEU A 12 -1.38 13.30 -23.13
CA LEU A 12 -1.17 12.67 -21.83
C LEU A 12 -2.28 13.09 -20.85
N LEU A 13 -2.60 12.22 -19.89
CA LEU A 13 -3.65 12.51 -18.89
C LEU A 13 -3.08 13.35 -17.74
N PRO A 14 -3.79 14.37 -17.22
CA PRO A 14 -3.31 15.16 -16.08
C PRO A 14 -3.27 14.31 -14.79
N LYS A 15 -2.26 14.53 -13.95
CA LYS A 15 -2.16 13.89 -12.62
C LYS A 15 -1.46 14.76 -11.58
N ASP A 16 -2.08 14.92 -10.43
CA ASP A 16 -1.46 15.56 -9.27
C ASP A 16 -0.43 14.65 -8.61
N LEU A 17 0.71 15.23 -8.23
CA LEU A 17 1.79 14.56 -7.53
C LEU A 17 1.84 15.03 -6.07
N ILE A 18 2.00 14.09 -5.15
CA ILE A 18 2.23 14.34 -3.73
C ILE A 18 3.67 13.97 -3.43
N ARG A 19 4.43 14.92 -2.87
CA ARG A 19 5.82 14.73 -2.45
C ARG A 19 5.87 14.61 -0.93
N VAL A 20 6.41 13.52 -0.43
CA VAL A 20 6.50 13.24 1.02
C VAL A 20 7.93 12.84 1.40
N PRO A 21 8.45 13.30 2.55
CA PRO A 21 9.74 12.82 3.06
C PRO A 21 9.71 11.30 3.32
N HIS A 22 10.70 10.55 2.84
CA HIS A 22 10.77 9.10 3.01
C HIS A 22 12.23 8.59 3.17
N LYS A 23 12.41 7.27 3.32
CA LYS A 23 13.73 6.63 3.47
C LYS A 23 14.53 6.87 2.19
N GLY A 24 15.72 7.45 2.33
CA GLY A 24 16.63 7.69 1.20
C GLY A 24 16.26 8.90 0.31
N GLY A 25 15.27 9.71 0.69
CA GLY A 25 14.89 10.92 -0.04
C GLY A 25 13.37 11.12 -0.09
N ASP A 26 12.93 12.00 -0.98
CA ASP A 26 11.49 12.24 -1.14
C ASP A 26 10.83 11.17 -2.00
N LEU A 27 9.70 10.66 -1.52
CA LEU A 27 8.79 9.81 -2.27
C LEU A 27 7.78 10.70 -3.00
N ILE A 28 7.64 10.50 -4.31
CA ILE A 28 6.65 11.21 -5.13
C ILE A 28 5.61 10.19 -5.58
N GLY A 29 4.35 10.39 -5.18
CA GLY A 29 3.26 9.48 -5.47
C GLY A 29 2.02 10.18 -6.05
N ALA A 30 1.12 9.38 -6.60
CA ALA A 30 -0.20 9.84 -7.05
C ALA A 30 -1.28 8.81 -6.70
N THR A 31 -2.48 9.30 -6.37
CA THR A 31 -3.62 8.46 -6.02
C THR A 31 -4.37 7.98 -7.25
N PHE A 32 -4.65 6.69 -7.40
CA PHE A 32 -5.47 6.11 -8.48
C PHE A 32 -6.74 5.51 -7.90
N GLY A 33 -7.90 5.84 -8.47
CA GLY A 33 -9.19 5.34 -8.02
C GLY A 33 -10.28 6.42 -8.08
N PRO A 34 -11.50 6.11 -7.57
CA PRO A 34 -11.88 4.83 -6.96
C PRO A 34 -12.09 3.72 -8.02
N ALA A 35 -11.46 2.57 -7.83
CA ALA A 35 -11.66 1.36 -8.64
C ALA A 35 -11.21 0.08 -7.91
N THR A 36 -11.23 -1.04 -8.62
CA THR A 36 -10.59 -2.29 -8.17
C THR A 36 -9.07 -2.15 -8.17
N TYR A 37 -8.37 -2.91 -7.31
CA TYR A 37 -6.92 -2.79 -7.19
C TYR A 37 -6.23 -3.02 -8.53
N ASN A 38 -6.60 -4.08 -9.24
CA ASN A 38 -6.05 -4.37 -10.56
C ASN A 38 -6.37 -3.30 -11.61
N ARG A 39 -7.50 -2.58 -11.51
CA ARG A 39 -7.77 -1.46 -12.42
C ARG A 39 -6.92 -0.24 -12.08
N ASN A 40 -6.71 0.03 -10.78
CA ASN A 40 -5.82 1.09 -10.34
C ASN A 40 -4.38 0.81 -10.76
N THR A 41 -3.88 -0.41 -10.61
CA THR A 41 -2.52 -0.77 -11.06
C THR A 41 -2.36 -0.74 -12.57
N VAL A 42 -3.39 -1.11 -13.34
CA VAL A 42 -3.40 -0.93 -14.80
C VAL A 42 -3.39 0.55 -15.17
N ALA A 43 -4.10 1.41 -14.43
CA ALA A 43 -4.04 2.85 -14.69
C ALA A 43 -2.64 3.43 -14.40
N MET A 44 -1.94 2.95 -13.37
CA MET A 44 -0.57 3.40 -13.05
C MET A 44 0.44 3.19 -14.19
N SER A 45 0.22 2.20 -15.08
CA SER A 45 1.10 1.94 -16.22
C SER A 45 0.89 2.89 -17.41
N GLY A 46 -0.13 3.76 -17.32
CA GLY A 46 -0.34 4.83 -18.28
C GLY A 46 0.73 5.92 -18.21
N GLU A 47 0.66 6.83 -19.17
CA GLU A 47 1.52 8.01 -19.23
C GLU A 47 0.71 9.27 -18.94
N TYR A 48 1.27 10.10 -18.08
CA TYR A 48 0.59 11.25 -17.50
C TYR A 48 1.40 12.52 -17.69
N PHE A 49 0.70 13.64 -17.78
CA PHE A 49 1.26 14.97 -17.72
C PHE A 49 1.06 15.51 -16.31
N HIS A 50 2.09 16.10 -15.73
CA HIS A 50 1.98 16.80 -14.46
C HIS A 50 2.20 18.31 -14.64
N SER A 51 3.33 18.68 -15.25
CA SER A 51 3.71 20.07 -15.54
C SER A 51 4.62 20.11 -16.76
N ASP A 52 4.99 21.31 -17.23
CA ASP A 52 5.95 21.46 -18.32
C ASP A 52 7.34 20.89 -17.97
N GLU A 53 7.70 20.87 -16.68
CA GLU A 53 8.93 20.23 -16.17
C GLU A 53 8.82 18.71 -16.10
N PHE A 54 7.60 18.20 -15.87
CA PHE A 54 7.28 16.77 -15.83
C PHE A 54 6.21 16.44 -16.88
N PRO A 55 6.53 16.60 -18.18
CA PRO A 55 5.51 16.51 -19.21
C PRO A 55 5.06 15.07 -19.42
N ARG A 56 5.89 14.09 -19.05
CA ARG A 56 5.60 12.65 -19.20
C ARG A 56 6.10 11.86 -18.01
N VAL A 57 5.17 11.44 -17.17
CA VAL A 57 5.43 10.63 -15.98
C VAL A 57 4.70 9.30 -16.06
N SER A 58 5.28 8.29 -15.42
CA SER A 58 4.70 6.96 -15.28
C SER A 58 4.94 6.46 -13.86
N PHE A 59 4.07 5.56 -13.41
CA PHE A 59 4.09 5.10 -12.03
C PHE A 59 4.37 3.59 -11.98
N ARG A 60 4.90 3.15 -10.85
CA ARG A 60 4.88 1.74 -10.43
C ARG A 60 3.89 1.59 -9.28
N GLU A 61 3.49 0.35 -9.02
CA GLU A 61 2.83 0.01 -7.76
C GLU A 61 3.73 0.45 -6.60
N GLY A 62 3.17 1.20 -5.66
CA GLY A 62 3.84 1.49 -4.39
C GLY A 62 3.87 0.26 -3.50
N THR A 63 4.90 0.14 -2.67
CA THR A 63 4.85 -0.82 -1.55
C THR A 63 3.77 -0.40 -0.55
N THR A 64 3.40 -1.33 0.35
CA THR A 64 2.53 -1.04 1.49
C THR A 64 3.08 0.12 2.34
N GLU A 65 4.37 0.10 2.66
CA GLU A 65 5.05 1.17 3.41
C GLU A 65 4.96 2.53 2.68
N GLU A 66 5.23 2.55 1.38
CA GLU A 66 5.18 3.78 0.58
C GLU A 66 3.76 4.35 0.54
N SER A 67 2.76 3.49 0.31
CA SER A 67 1.35 3.89 0.30
C SER A 67 0.93 4.46 1.65
N ILE A 68 1.35 3.83 2.75
CA ILE A 68 1.10 4.30 4.13
C ILE A 68 1.79 5.64 4.38
N SER A 69 3.04 5.79 3.94
CA SER A 69 3.80 7.04 4.11
C SER A 69 3.15 8.21 3.37
N VAL A 70 2.65 7.99 2.15
CA VAL A 70 1.94 9.04 1.41
C VAL A 70 0.64 9.44 2.08
N VAL A 71 -0.17 8.50 2.58
CA VAL A 71 -1.44 8.86 3.24
C VAL A 71 -1.25 9.45 4.63
N ALA A 72 -0.21 9.06 5.35
CA ALA A 72 0.09 9.61 6.66
C ALA A 72 0.46 11.09 6.56
N TYR A 73 1.15 11.49 5.49
CA TYR A 73 1.46 12.89 5.23
C TYR A 73 0.19 13.73 5.08
N GLN A 74 -0.03 14.64 6.03
CA GLN A 74 -1.25 15.47 6.11
C GLN A 74 -2.55 14.63 6.16
N PHE A 75 -2.53 13.51 6.89
CA PHE A 75 -3.65 12.58 6.96
C PHE A 75 -4.97 13.27 7.30
N GLY A 76 -5.01 14.05 8.38
CA GLY A 76 -6.22 14.73 8.84
C GLY A 76 -6.78 15.78 7.87
N GLN A 77 -5.93 16.37 7.02
CA GLN A 77 -6.30 17.45 6.11
C GLN A 77 -6.74 16.93 4.73
N ILE A 78 -6.15 15.82 4.26
CA ILE A 78 -6.34 15.35 2.88
C ILE A 78 -6.81 13.90 2.88
N ALA A 79 -5.95 12.96 3.29
CA ALA A 79 -6.18 11.54 3.05
C ALA A 79 -7.39 11.00 3.81
N LYS A 80 -7.64 11.46 5.03
CA LYS A 80 -8.81 11.06 5.81
C LYS A 80 -10.10 11.38 5.07
N LEU A 81 -10.24 12.63 4.62
CA LEU A 81 -11.46 13.12 3.96
C LEU A 81 -11.64 12.53 2.55
N GLN A 82 -10.56 12.48 1.76
CA GLN A 82 -10.64 12.13 0.34
C GLN A 82 -10.52 10.64 0.06
N ILE A 83 -9.92 9.88 0.97
CA ILE A 83 -9.68 8.44 0.78
C ILE A 83 -10.40 7.65 1.86
N PHE A 84 -10.16 7.88 3.14
CA PHE A 84 -10.62 6.95 4.19
C PHE A 84 -12.11 7.11 4.54
N ASP A 85 -12.65 8.33 4.53
CA ASP A 85 -14.06 8.60 4.88
C ASP A 85 -15.02 8.30 3.71
N THR A 86 -14.51 8.32 2.47
CA THR A 86 -15.30 8.13 1.25
C THR A 86 -15.07 6.78 0.57
N ASN A 87 -13.88 6.21 0.72
CA ASN A 87 -13.37 5.06 -0.02
C ASN A 87 -12.48 4.20 0.91
N TRP A 88 -11.68 3.31 0.31
CA TRP A 88 -10.68 2.51 0.99
C TRP A 88 -9.31 2.72 0.36
N LEU A 89 -8.28 2.97 1.16
CA LEU A 89 -6.91 2.78 0.71
C LEU A 89 -6.70 1.29 0.43
N GLN A 90 -6.26 0.96 -0.78
CA GLN A 90 -5.71 -0.35 -1.13
C GLN A 90 -4.19 -0.25 -1.02
N ALA A 91 -3.66 -0.49 0.18
CA ALA A 91 -2.29 -0.16 0.55
C ALA A 91 -1.26 -1.02 -0.19
N GLY A 92 -1.57 -2.27 -0.49
CA GLY A 92 -0.68 -3.14 -1.25
C GLY A 92 -1.05 -4.62 -1.17
N ARG A 93 -0.37 -5.43 -1.97
CA ARG A 93 -0.57 -6.88 -2.00
C ARG A 93 -0.10 -7.53 -0.71
N ILE A 94 -0.81 -8.56 -0.29
CA ILE A 94 -0.41 -9.44 0.79
C ILE A 94 -0.65 -10.89 0.40
N VAL A 95 0.04 -11.81 1.06
CA VAL A 95 -0.25 -13.24 0.98
C VAL A 95 -0.44 -13.78 2.39
N LYS A 96 -1.64 -14.30 2.64
CA LYS A 96 -1.97 -14.99 3.89
C LYS A 96 -1.59 -16.45 3.77
N THR A 97 -1.04 -17.02 4.83
CA THR A 97 -0.65 -18.44 4.91
C THR A 97 -1.23 -19.06 6.18
N SER A 98 -0.82 -20.30 6.49
CA SER A 98 -1.13 -20.96 7.75
C SER A 98 -0.33 -20.40 8.94
N GLY A 99 0.84 -19.81 8.68
CA GLY A 99 1.76 -19.30 9.71
C GLY A 99 1.72 -17.79 9.94
N GLY A 100 1.33 -17.01 8.92
CA GLY A 100 1.30 -15.55 9.02
C GLY A 100 1.01 -14.89 7.67
N VAL A 101 1.38 -13.62 7.58
CA VAL A 101 1.06 -12.73 6.44
C VAL A 101 2.34 -12.16 5.84
N PHE A 102 2.55 -12.38 4.55
CA PHE A 102 3.58 -11.70 3.76
C PHE A 102 3.04 -10.39 3.19
N THR A 103 3.85 -9.33 3.17
CA THR A 103 3.53 -8.06 2.50
C THR A 103 4.19 -7.97 1.13
N ASN A 104 3.67 -7.11 0.25
CA ASN A 104 4.27 -6.75 -1.04
C ASN A 104 4.58 -7.93 -1.97
N THR A 105 3.75 -8.99 -1.95
CA THR A 105 3.88 -10.14 -2.85
C THR A 105 2.53 -10.71 -3.24
N SER A 106 2.49 -11.40 -4.37
CA SER A 106 1.39 -12.27 -4.81
C SER A 106 1.83 -13.73 -4.98
N GLU A 107 3.04 -14.08 -4.55
CA GLU A 107 3.55 -15.45 -4.60
C GLU A 107 2.72 -16.36 -3.70
N THR A 108 2.23 -17.48 -4.22
CA THR A 108 1.39 -18.44 -3.49
C THR A 108 1.99 -19.84 -3.44
N ASP A 109 3.14 -20.07 -4.07
CA ASP A 109 3.89 -21.30 -3.97
C ASP A 109 4.55 -21.43 -2.58
N GLU A 110 4.16 -22.48 -1.85
CA GLU A 110 4.61 -22.69 -0.46
C GLU A 110 6.12 -22.91 -0.37
N VAL A 111 6.72 -23.56 -1.37
CA VAL A 111 8.17 -23.85 -1.38
C VAL A 111 8.96 -22.55 -1.53
N THR A 112 8.50 -21.67 -2.43
CA THR A 112 9.08 -20.36 -2.67
C THR A 112 8.94 -19.46 -1.45
N LEU A 113 7.74 -19.36 -0.87
CA LEU A 113 7.50 -18.57 0.35
C LEU A 113 8.34 -19.07 1.53
N LYS A 114 8.47 -20.39 1.70
CA LYS A 114 9.32 -20.98 2.74
C LYS A 114 10.80 -20.64 2.51
N THR A 115 11.24 -20.64 1.25
CA THR A 115 12.62 -20.27 0.90
C THR A 115 12.91 -18.81 1.20
N LEU A 116 11.96 -17.91 0.93
CA LEU A 116 12.07 -16.49 1.30
C LEU A 116 12.17 -16.34 2.82
N LEU A 117 11.28 -17.00 3.57
CA LEU A 117 11.25 -16.91 5.03
C LEU A 117 12.53 -17.48 5.68
N ASN A 118 13.12 -18.54 5.12
CA ASN A 118 14.37 -19.12 5.61
C ASN A 118 15.58 -18.18 5.47
N LYS A 119 15.52 -17.21 4.56
CA LYS A 119 16.58 -16.20 4.35
C LYS A 119 16.31 -14.89 5.07
N ALA A 120 15.13 -14.77 5.68
CA ALA A 120 14.66 -13.53 6.28
C ALA A 120 15.38 -13.22 7.60
N GLU A 121 15.56 -11.94 7.89
CA GLU A 121 16.06 -11.49 9.18
C GLU A 121 14.88 -11.34 10.16
N LYS A 122 14.95 -11.99 11.33
CA LYS A 122 13.92 -11.85 12.36
C LYS A 122 14.28 -10.70 13.31
N VAL A 123 13.46 -9.65 13.31
CA VAL A 123 13.62 -8.49 14.20
C VAL A 123 12.31 -8.23 14.92
N ASN A 124 12.35 -8.18 16.26
CA ASN A 124 11.17 -7.86 17.10
C ASN A 124 9.93 -8.71 16.75
N GLY A 125 10.11 -10.01 16.48
CA GLY A 125 9.01 -10.94 16.22
C GLY A 125 8.46 -10.95 14.79
N ILE A 126 8.92 -10.07 13.90
CA ILE A 126 8.59 -10.06 12.47
C ILE A 126 9.82 -10.41 11.63
N TYR A 127 9.62 -10.82 10.39
CA TYR A 127 10.68 -11.25 9.49
C TYR A 127 10.81 -10.28 8.31
N PHE A 128 11.99 -9.73 8.08
CA PHE A 128 12.30 -8.85 6.97
C PHE A 128 12.91 -9.65 5.82
N ILE A 129 12.33 -9.49 4.63
CA ILE A 129 12.72 -10.17 3.39
C ILE A 129 13.09 -9.07 2.41
N ASP A 130 14.39 -8.91 2.18
CA ASP A 130 14.97 -7.81 1.41
C ASP A 130 14.50 -6.43 1.94
N ASP A 131 14.57 -5.39 1.12
CA ASP A 131 14.26 -4.00 1.52
C ASP A 131 12.77 -3.61 1.43
N GLN A 132 11.89 -4.56 1.08
CA GLN A 132 10.49 -4.25 0.77
C GLN A 132 9.48 -5.24 1.34
N MET A 133 9.82 -6.52 1.47
CA MET A 133 8.87 -7.54 1.92
C MET A 133 9.04 -7.80 3.41
N ALA A 134 7.94 -8.03 4.11
CA ALA A 134 7.98 -8.50 5.48
C ALA A 134 7.00 -9.65 5.68
N PHE A 135 7.25 -10.47 6.69
CA PHE A 135 6.34 -11.51 7.15
C PHE A 135 6.01 -11.30 8.63
N ALA A 136 4.72 -11.18 8.92
CA ALA A 136 4.16 -11.08 10.27
C ALA A 136 3.55 -12.44 10.67
N PRO A 137 4.18 -13.18 11.60
CA PRO A 137 3.57 -14.38 12.18
C PRO A 137 2.27 -14.05 12.92
N TYR A 138 1.29 -14.96 12.96
CA TYR A 138 0.01 -14.69 13.63
C TYR A 138 0.15 -14.45 15.13
N GLU A 139 1.17 -15.01 15.79
CA GLU A 139 1.47 -14.76 17.20
C GLU A 139 2.01 -13.34 17.45
N SER A 140 2.40 -12.60 16.41
CA SER A 140 2.97 -11.26 16.54
C SER A 140 1.90 -10.15 16.53
N PHE A 141 0.63 -10.45 16.26
CA PHE A 141 -0.44 -9.46 16.21
C PHE A 141 -1.80 -10.04 16.58
N LYS A 142 -2.75 -9.15 16.89
CA LYS A 142 -4.11 -9.49 17.27
C LYS A 142 -5.10 -9.06 16.18
N THR A 143 -6.10 -9.90 15.93
CA THR A 143 -7.27 -9.56 15.11
C THR A 143 -8.43 -9.09 15.99
N GLY A 144 -9.37 -8.40 15.36
CA GLY A 144 -10.48 -7.73 16.00
C GLY A 144 -10.14 -6.33 16.46
N ILE A 145 -10.95 -5.90 17.42
CA ILE A 145 -10.99 -4.58 18.02
C ILE A 145 -9.81 -4.40 18.97
N GLN A 146 -9.06 -3.31 18.80
CA GLN A 146 -7.94 -2.94 19.67
C GLN A 146 -7.68 -1.43 19.66
N GLU A 147 -6.93 -0.94 20.65
CA GLU A 147 -6.50 0.45 20.71
C GLU A 147 -5.51 0.78 19.58
N GLY A 148 -5.46 2.05 19.16
CA GLY A 148 -4.56 2.48 18.10
C GLY A 148 -3.08 2.24 18.41
N GLU A 149 -2.69 2.38 19.68
CA GLU A 149 -1.33 2.10 20.15
C GLU A 149 -1.02 0.60 20.15
N GLU A 150 -1.94 -0.24 20.65
CA GLU A 150 -1.81 -1.71 20.61
C GLU A 150 -1.63 -2.20 19.16
N PHE A 151 -2.43 -1.67 18.23
CA PHE A 151 -2.29 -1.99 16.80
C PHE A 151 -0.92 -1.60 16.25
N ALA A 152 -0.45 -0.37 16.51
CA ALA A 152 0.79 0.14 15.95
C ALA A 152 2.04 -0.58 16.47
N GLU A 153 1.98 -1.17 17.67
CA GLU A 153 3.03 -2.02 18.24
C GLU A 153 2.98 -3.46 17.69
N GLY A 154 1.81 -3.89 17.21
CA GLY A 154 1.59 -5.20 16.61
C GLY A 154 2.47 -5.48 15.39
N GLY A 155 2.88 -6.74 15.25
CA GLY A 155 3.74 -7.19 14.15
C GLY A 155 3.14 -6.96 12.76
N LEU A 156 1.81 -7.01 12.61
CA LEU A 156 1.14 -6.71 11.35
C LEU A 156 1.35 -5.25 10.93
N ALA A 157 1.12 -4.29 11.83
CA ALA A 157 1.33 -2.87 11.51
C ALA A 157 2.79 -2.60 11.14
N ARG A 158 3.72 -3.18 11.88
CA ARG A 158 5.16 -3.05 11.62
C ARG A 158 5.61 -3.71 10.32
N ALA A 159 4.99 -4.82 9.92
CA ALA A 159 5.26 -5.46 8.63
C ALA A 159 4.68 -4.66 7.45
N LEU A 160 3.50 -4.04 7.62
CA LEU A 160 2.89 -3.17 6.60
C LEU A 160 3.69 -1.87 6.41
N GLU A 161 4.23 -1.30 7.48
CA GLU A 161 5.11 -0.12 7.43
C GLU A 161 6.59 -0.49 7.21
N HIS A 162 6.90 -1.78 7.10
CA HIS A 162 8.26 -2.31 6.90
C HIS A 162 9.31 -1.62 7.81
N THR A 163 9.09 -1.70 9.13
CA THR A 163 9.91 -1.00 10.14
C THR A 163 10.46 -1.93 11.22
N ASP A 164 11.77 -1.86 11.45
CA ASP A 164 12.49 -2.59 12.49
C ASP A 164 12.21 -2.09 13.91
N LYS A 165 11.54 -0.93 14.03
CA LYS A 165 11.21 -0.29 15.31
C LYS A 165 10.08 -1.05 16.02
N GLN A 166 9.89 -0.75 17.31
CA GLN A 166 8.81 -1.35 18.11
C GLN A 166 7.42 -0.79 17.77
N VAL A 167 7.35 0.32 17.03
CA VAL A 167 6.10 1.00 16.68
C VAL A 167 6.12 1.37 15.20
N ALA A 168 5.02 1.08 14.50
CA ALA A 168 4.70 1.61 13.18
C ALA A 168 4.21 3.06 13.31
N LYS A 169 5.10 4.02 13.05
CA LYS A 169 4.88 5.44 13.39
C LYS A 169 3.76 6.05 12.53
N ASN A 170 3.78 5.79 11.23
CA ASN A 170 2.78 6.34 10.32
C ASN A 170 1.40 5.73 10.59
N LEU A 171 1.34 4.43 10.87
CA LEU A 171 0.09 3.77 11.26
C LEU A 171 -0.42 4.23 12.64
N LYS A 172 0.48 4.53 13.59
CA LYS A 172 0.10 5.17 14.88
C LYS A 172 -0.52 6.55 14.65
N GLU A 173 0.09 7.36 13.79
CA GLU A 173 -0.43 8.68 13.44
C GLU A 173 -1.83 8.58 12.81
N ILE A 174 -2.01 7.70 11.82
CA ILE A 174 -3.31 7.46 11.20
C ILE A 174 -4.34 7.00 12.24
N ALA A 175 -4.01 6.00 13.07
CA ALA A 175 -4.91 5.46 14.09
C ALA A 175 -5.33 6.50 15.14
N SER A 176 -4.49 7.50 15.42
CA SER A 176 -4.80 8.56 16.38
C SER A 176 -6.03 9.42 16.01
N PHE A 177 -6.45 9.41 14.75
CA PHE A 177 -7.66 10.09 14.27
C PHE A 177 -8.96 9.31 14.50
N TYR A 178 -8.87 8.11 15.09
CA TYR A 178 -9.98 7.19 15.26
C TYR A 178 -10.16 6.86 16.74
N GLU A 179 -11.02 7.64 17.43
CA GLU A 179 -11.25 7.54 18.88
C GLU A 179 -11.74 6.16 19.37
N LYS A 180 -12.33 5.36 18.47
CA LYS A 180 -12.83 4.02 18.78
C LYS A 180 -11.78 2.92 18.57
N GLY A 181 -10.58 3.28 18.14
CA GLY A 181 -9.50 2.36 17.87
C GLY A 181 -9.53 1.77 16.47
N VAL A 182 -8.94 0.59 16.35
CA VAL A 182 -8.66 -0.10 15.09
C VAL A 182 -9.32 -1.47 15.10
N ASN A 183 -10.01 -1.81 14.02
CA ASN A 183 -10.54 -3.14 13.78
C ASN A 183 -9.70 -3.85 12.71
N VAL A 184 -8.92 -4.86 13.12
CA VAL A 184 -8.07 -5.66 12.23
C VAL A 184 -8.78 -6.97 11.87
N TRP A 185 -9.07 -7.20 10.59
CA TRP A 185 -9.86 -8.37 10.19
C TRP A 185 -9.47 -8.91 8.81
N GLY A 186 -9.97 -10.09 8.47
CA GLY A 186 -9.67 -10.72 7.18
C GLY A 186 -8.24 -11.26 7.06
N PHE A 187 -7.46 -11.28 8.14
CA PHE A 187 -6.12 -11.87 8.26
C PHE A 187 -6.18 -13.28 8.87
N ASP A 188 -7.19 -14.07 8.56
CA ASP A 188 -7.35 -15.41 9.13
C ASP A 188 -6.34 -16.42 8.56
N LYS A 189 -5.97 -17.41 9.39
CA LYS A 189 -5.18 -18.57 8.99
C LYS A 189 -5.83 -19.29 7.81
N VAL A 190 -5.08 -19.51 6.74
CA VAL A 190 -5.54 -20.25 5.56
C VAL A 190 -4.71 -21.50 5.35
N GLY A 191 -5.34 -22.59 4.93
CA GLY A 191 -4.66 -23.88 4.74
C GLY A 191 -3.70 -23.90 3.54
N LYS A 192 -3.88 -22.99 2.58
CA LYS A 192 -2.99 -22.77 1.43
C LYS A 192 -2.76 -21.26 1.27
N PRO A 193 -1.59 -20.81 0.78
CA PRO A 193 -1.35 -19.40 0.54
C PRO A 193 -2.40 -18.74 -0.35
N VAL A 194 -2.92 -17.58 0.06
CA VAL A 194 -3.90 -16.81 -0.71
C VAL A 194 -3.42 -15.38 -0.86
N SER A 195 -3.30 -14.91 -2.10
CA SER A 195 -3.01 -13.51 -2.41
C SER A 195 -4.28 -12.66 -2.27
N THR A 196 -4.16 -11.57 -1.51
CA THR A 196 -5.18 -10.52 -1.33
C THR A 196 -4.51 -9.15 -1.34
N VAL A 197 -5.27 -8.11 -1.04
CA VAL A 197 -4.81 -6.73 -0.92
C VAL A 197 -5.12 -6.27 0.50
N SER A 198 -4.14 -5.70 1.20
CA SER A 198 -4.40 -5.01 2.45
C SER A 198 -5.13 -3.71 2.15
N ALA A 199 -6.27 -3.50 2.80
CA ALA A 199 -7.06 -2.29 2.65
C ALA A 199 -7.28 -1.58 3.99
N LEU A 200 -7.21 -0.25 3.99
CA LEU A 200 -7.46 0.58 5.15
C LEU A 200 -8.56 1.59 4.83
N GLY A 201 -9.45 1.88 5.78
CA GLY A 201 -10.53 2.83 5.57
C GLY A 201 -11.34 3.10 6.82
N SER A 202 -12.24 4.08 6.75
CA SER A 202 -13.23 4.34 7.80
C SER A 202 -14.53 3.64 7.43
N ASP A 203 -14.99 2.71 8.26
CA ASP A 203 -16.30 2.09 8.07
C ASP A 203 -17.37 2.77 8.92
N ARG A 204 -18.33 3.41 8.24
CA ARG A 204 -19.46 4.12 8.83
C ARG A 204 -20.39 3.17 9.59
N TYR A 205 -20.54 1.92 9.12
CA TYR A 205 -21.35 0.90 9.77
C TYR A 205 -20.71 0.35 11.04
N LEU A 206 -19.40 0.50 11.15
CA LEU A 206 -18.64 0.19 12.35
C LEU A 206 -18.38 1.46 13.15
N ASN A 207 -19.28 2.44 13.20
CA ASN A 207 -19.11 3.68 13.98
C ASN A 207 -17.80 4.46 13.69
N TYR A 208 -17.39 4.52 12.42
CA TYR A 208 -16.20 5.25 11.97
C TYR A 208 -14.89 4.75 12.58
N TRP A 209 -14.75 3.43 12.73
CA TRP A 209 -13.47 2.83 13.15
C TRP A 209 -12.48 2.82 12.01
N LEU A 210 -11.18 2.90 12.33
CA LEU A 210 -10.15 2.52 11.37
C LEU A 210 -10.24 1.01 11.16
N CYS A 211 -10.54 0.61 9.93
CA CYS A 211 -10.58 -0.78 9.54
C CYS A 211 -9.31 -1.13 8.79
N VAL A 212 -8.66 -2.24 9.17
CA VAL A 212 -7.52 -2.83 8.46
C VAL A 212 -7.96 -4.22 8.00
N ASP A 213 -8.19 -4.35 6.70
CA ASP A 213 -8.78 -5.53 6.05
C ASP A 213 -7.73 -6.29 5.24
N GLY A 214 -7.52 -7.57 5.56
CA GLY A 214 -6.68 -8.50 4.79
C GLY A 214 -7.48 -9.42 3.84
N GLY A 215 -8.81 -9.33 3.84
CA GLY A 215 -9.73 -10.16 3.06
C GLY A 215 -10.05 -9.62 1.66
N ASN A 216 -9.68 -8.37 1.37
CA ASN A 216 -9.98 -7.73 0.09
C ASN A 216 -9.26 -8.47 -1.07
N ARG A 217 -10.03 -9.19 -1.89
CA ARG A 217 -9.51 -9.90 -3.09
C ARG A 217 -9.18 -8.95 -4.25
N GLY A 218 -9.03 -7.66 -3.99
CA GLY A 218 -8.82 -6.60 -4.97
C GLY A 218 -10.07 -6.25 -5.79
N GLY A 219 -11.24 -6.83 -5.49
CA GLY A 219 -12.48 -6.69 -6.26
C GLY A 219 -13.38 -5.52 -5.86
N SER A 220 -13.10 -4.86 -4.73
CA SER A 220 -13.88 -3.69 -4.28
C SER A 220 -13.67 -2.52 -5.24
N ARG A 221 -14.77 -1.95 -5.76
CA ARG A 221 -14.73 -0.83 -6.73
C ARG A 221 -14.54 0.54 -6.10
N SER A 222 -14.57 0.63 -4.77
CA SER A 222 -14.43 1.89 -4.03
C SER A 222 -13.04 2.04 -3.41
N GLY A 223 -12.02 1.47 -4.06
CA GLY A 223 -10.65 1.48 -3.55
C GLY A 223 -9.75 2.48 -4.30
N CYS A 224 -8.86 3.12 -3.56
CA CYS A 224 -7.81 3.99 -4.07
C CYS A 224 -6.45 3.36 -3.79
N ALA A 225 -5.57 3.27 -4.80
CA ALA A 225 -4.21 2.77 -4.64
C ALA A 225 -3.19 3.85 -5.01
N PHE A 226 -2.01 3.82 -4.39
CA PHE A 226 -0.95 4.78 -4.70
C PHE A 226 0.04 4.23 -5.72
N GLY A 227 0.26 5.03 -6.77
CA GLY A 227 1.35 4.81 -7.71
C GLY A 227 2.53 5.67 -7.31
N VAL A 228 3.73 5.09 -7.27
CA VAL A 228 4.98 5.81 -7.00
C VAL A 228 5.64 6.16 -8.33
N LEU A 229 6.08 7.41 -8.47
CA LEU A 229 6.75 7.89 -9.65
C LEU A 229 7.96 7.00 -9.93
N ARG A 230 8.08 6.47 -11.15
CA ARG A 230 9.31 5.76 -11.53
C ARG A 230 10.44 6.78 -11.58
N THR A 231 11.38 6.69 -10.63
CA THR A 231 12.63 7.45 -10.67
C THR A 231 13.55 6.87 -11.76
N GLY A 232 13.17 7.07 -13.02
CA GLY A 232 14.15 7.15 -14.10
C GLY A 232 14.53 8.61 -14.21
N LYS A 233 15.83 8.93 -14.15
CA LYS A 233 16.38 10.28 -14.32
C LYS A 233 15.49 11.17 -15.22
N ALA A 234 14.65 11.98 -14.61
CA ALA A 234 14.22 13.24 -15.20
C ALA A 234 15.30 14.28 -14.85
N SER A 235 16.53 13.99 -15.26
CA SER A 235 17.52 15.01 -15.57
C SER A 235 18.17 14.57 -16.89
N ARG A 236 17.52 14.98 -17.97
CA ARG A 236 18.26 15.45 -19.14
C ARG A 236 18.08 16.96 -19.15
N ASP A 237 18.76 17.63 -18.25
CA ASP A 237 19.48 18.81 -18.69
C ASP A 237 20.66 18.29 -19.50
N GLU A 238 20.57 18.44 -20.82
CA GLU A 238 21.71 18.62 -21.75
C GLU A 238 21.18 18.74 -23.19
N LYS A 239 20.70 19.95 -23.55
CA LYS A 239 21.32 20.88 -24.51
C LYS A 239 20.36 21.98 -24.94
#